data_AF-A0A950QA99-F1
#
_entry.id   AF-A0A950QA99-F1
#
_cell.length_a   1.000
_cell.length_b   1.000
_cell.length_c   1.000
_cell.angle_alpha   90.00
_cell.angle_beta   90.00
_cell.angle_gamma   90.00
#
_symmetry.space_group_name_H-M   'P 1'
#
loop_
_entity.id
_entity.type
_entity.pdbx_description
1 polymer ?
#
loop_
_entity_poly.entity_id
_entity_poly.type
_entity_poly.pdbx_seq_one_letter_code
_entity_poly.pdbx_strand_id
1 'polypeptide(L)'
;YGGLFETAFGPTLGELVNEIGGGTRSGRPVRAVQVGGPLGAYFPPALFDTPFDYEAFTARDGLIGHGGIVVFNDTVDMAHQARFAMEFCAVESCGKCTPCRIGSVRGMEVIDRLLQEPNNAAQVELLRDLCDVMKSGSLCALGGFVPYPVMSALQHFPEDFRPRC
;
A
#
# COMPACT_ATOMS: atom_id res chain seq x y z
N TYR A 1 4.43 -6.86 -20.85
CA TYR A 1 3.03 -6.51 -21.17
C TYR A 1 2.13 -6.86 -19.99
N GLY A 2 0.97 -6.21 -19.83
CA GLY A 2 -0.03 -6.64 -18.84
C GLY A 2 -0.77 -7.91 -19.29
N GLY A 3 -1.13 -8.79 -18.37
CA GLY A 3 -1.82 -10.04 -18.69
C GLY A 3 -1.75 -11.08 -17.57
N LEU A 4 -1.84 -12.36 -17.96
CA LEU A 4 -1.68 -13.52 -17.08
C LEU A 4 -0.31 -14.14 -17.37
N PHE A 5 0.48 -14.34 -16.31
CA PHE A 5 1.72 -15.10 -16.36
C PHE A 5 1.76 -16.08 -15.19
N GLU A 6 1.80 -17.37 -15.50
CA GLU A 6 1.90 -18.45 -14.50
C GLU A 6 3.35 -18.93 -14.41
N THR A 7 3.87 -19.00 -13.19
CA THR A 7 5.24 -19.43 -12.90
C THR A 7 5.30 -20.10 -11.53
N ALA A 8 6.34 -20.90 -11.32
CA ALA A 8 6.72 -21.31 -9.97
C ALA A 8 7.14 -20.09 -9.13
N PHE A 9 7.05 -20.22 -7.81
CA PHE A 9 7.66 -19.27 -6.87
C PHE A 9 9.17 -19.17 -7.09
N GLY A 10 9.75 -18.00 -6.79
CA GLY A 10 11.19 -17.77 -6.90
C GLY A 10 11.60 -16.54 -7.72
N PRO A 11 11.04 -16.27 -8.92
CA PRO A 11 11.38 -15.07 -9.67
C PRO A 11 11.22 -13.83 -8.81
N THR A 12 12.13 -12.88 -8.92
CA THR A 12 12.08 -11.63 -8.16
C THR A 12 10.94 -10.74 -8.66
N LEU A 13 10.43 -9.87 -7.78
CA LEU A 13 9.44 -8.86 -8.19
C LEU A 13 9.95 -8.00 -9.36
N GLY A 14 11.25 -7.70 -9.38
CA GLY A 14 11.90 -6.97 -10.48
C GLY A 14 11.84 -7.67 -11.83
N GLU A 15 12.09 -8.98 -11.88
CA GLU A 15 11.97 -9.79 -13.10
C GLU A 15 10.52 -9.80 -13.60
N LEU A 16 9.55 -10.00 -12.69
CA LEU A 16 8.13 -9.97 -13.04
C LEU A 16 7.69 -8.62 -13.60
N VAL A 17 8.12 -7.51 -13.00
CA VAL A 17 7.71 -6.16 -13.40
C VAL A 17 8.43 -5.69 -14.66
N ASN A 18 9.75 -5.87 -14.73
CA ASN A 18 10.57 -5.26 -15.78
C ASN A 18 10.77 -6.17 -16.99
N GLU A 19 10.98 -7.47 -16.78
CA GLU A 19 11.28 -8.39 -17.89
C GLU A 19 10.00 -8.97 -18.49
N ILE A 20 9.10 -9.49 -17.66
CA ILE A 20 7.82 -10.06 -18.10
C ILE A 20 6.79 -8.93 -18.35
N GLY A 21 6.64 -8.05 -17.36
CA GLY A 21 5.75 -6.89 -17.41
C GLY A 21 6.19 -5.82 -18.41
N GLY A 22 7.47 -5.75 -18.75
CA GLY A 22 8.01 -4.75 -19.67
C GLY A 22 8.02 -3.32 -19.11
N GLY A 23 7.98 -3.17 -17.77
CA GLY A 23 7.93 -1.87 -17.10
C GLY A 23 6.58 -1.17 -17.22
N THR A 24 6.59 0.17 -17.27
CA THR A 24 5.35 0.96 -17.33
C THR A 24 4.89 1.19 -18.76
N ARG A 25 3.57 1.16 -19.00
CA ARG A 25 2.97 1.53 -20.29
C ARG A 25 3.34 2.95 -20.73
N SER A 26 3.54 3.87 -19.80
CA SER A 26 3.90 5.25 -20.10
C SER A 26 5.36 5.44 -20.51
N GLY A 27 6.21 4.40 -20.42
CA GLY A 27 7.66 4.52 -20.62
C GLY A 27 8.39 5.29 -19.51
N ARG A 28 7.68 5.62 -18.42
CA ARG A 28 8.22 6.33 -17.26
C ARG A 28 8.78 5.35 -16.24
N PRO A 29 9.70 5.76 -15.35
CA PRO A 29 10.22 4.87 -14.31
C PRO A 29 9.10 4.30 -13.44
N VAL A 30 9.25 3.03 -13.02
CA VAL A 30 8.40 2.45 -11.98
C VAL A 30 8.76 3.11 -10.65
N ARG A 31 7.76 3.51 -9.88
CA ARG A 31 7.94 4.12 -8.55
C ARG A 31 7.45 3.24 -7.41
N ALA A 32 6.32 2.58 -7.60
CA ALA A 32 5.73 1.71 -6.59
C ALA A 32 5.02 0.54 -7.26
N VAL A 33 5.00 -0.61 -6.60
CA VAL A 33 4.23 -1.78 -7.03
C VAL A 33 3.40 -2.28 -5.85
N GLN A 34 2.09 -2.34 -6.02
CA GLN A 34 1.22 -2.98 -5.03
C GLN A 34 1.06 -4.45 -5.39
N VAL A 35 1.43 -5.33 -4.47
CA VAL A 35 1.33 -6.79 -4.65
C VAL A 35 0.26 -7.33 -3.72
N GLY A 36 -0.56 -8.27 -4.20
CA GLY A 36 -1.55 -8.96 -3.38
C GLY A 36 -2.92 -8.29 -3.27
N GLY A 37 -3.17 -7.30 -4.13
CA GLY A 37 -4.45 -6.59 -4.21
C GLY A 37 -4.50 -5.34 -3.31
N PRO A 38 -5.69 -4.74 -3.11
CA PRO A 38 -5.84 -3.43 -2.48
C PRO A 38 -5.40 -3.39 -1.01
N LEU A 39 -5.28 -4.55 -0.35
CA LEU A 39 -4.85 -4.69 1.04
C LEU A 39 -3.36 -5.02 1.17
N GLY A 40 -2.64 -5.12 0.05
CA GLY A 40 -1.20 -5.37 0.03
C GLY A 40 -0.38 -4.09 0.17
N ALA A 41 0.86 -4.25 0.64
CA ALA A 41 1.83 -3.17 0.76
C ALA A 41 2.35 -2.69 -0.61
N TYR A 42 2.85 -1.46 -0.64
CA TYR A 42 3.56 -0.88 -1.79
C TYR A 42 5.06 -1.15 -1.68
N PHE A 43 5.62 -1.78 -2.70
CA PHE A 43 7.04 -2.08 -2.80
C PHE A 43 7.73 -1.03 -3.69
N PRO A 44 8.71 -0.26 -3.20
CA PRO A 44 9.58 0.56 -4.04
C PRO A 44 10.59 -0.32 -4.82
N PRO A 45 11.24 0.22 -5.87
CA PRO A 45 12.30 -0.47 -6.60
C PRO A 45 13.42 -1.05 -5.72
N ALA A 46 13.69 -0.44 -4.56
CA ALA A 46 14.66 -0.94 -3.59
C ALA A 46 14.31 -2.31 -2.98
N LEU A 47 13.06 -2.78 -3.12
CA LEU A 47 12.61 -4.11 -2.69
C LEU A 47 12.38 -5.08 -3.86
N PHE A 48 12.77 -4.72 -5.10
CA PHE A 48 12.52 -5.56 -6.27
C PHE A 48 13.38 -6.82 -6.32
N ASP A 49 14.40 -6.91 -5.46
CA ASP A 49 15.18 -8.11 -5.19
C ASP A 49 14.38 -9.19 -4.47
N THR A 50 13.20 -8.88 -3.93
CA THR A 50 12.37 -9.81 -3.17
C THR A 50 11.92 -10.96 -4.07
N PRO A 51 12.30 -12.22 -3.76
CA PRO A 51 11.76 -13.39 -4.43
C PRO A 51 10.23 -13.45 -4.29
N PHE A 52 9.53 -13.76 -5.37
CA PHE A 52 8.09 -13.97 -5.36
C PHE A 52 7.79 -15.32 -4.69
N ASP A 53 7.77 -15.27 -3.36
CA ASP A 53 7.58 -16.36 -2.41
C ASP A 53 6.87 -15.85 -1.13
N TYR A 54 6.08 -16.69 -0.46
CA TYR A 54 5.23 -16.26 0.67
C TYR A 54 6.05 -15.72 1.83
N GLU A 55 7.06 -16.46 2.26
CA GLU A 55 7.90 -16.12 3.40
C GLU A 55 8.78 -14.90 3.09
N ALA A 56 9.31 -14.82 1.86
CA ALA A 56 10.12 -13.69 1.41
C ALA A 56 9.33 -12.36 1.44
N PHE A 57 8.08 -12.37 0.97
CA PHE A 57 7.21 -11.18 1.04
C PHE A 57 6.83 -10.83 2.47
N THR A 58 6.50 -11.84 3.30
CA THR A 58 6.14 -11.64 4.70
C THR A 58 7.29 -11.01 5.49
N ALA A 59 8.54 -11.40 5.21
CA ALA A 59 9.73 -10.84 5.84
C ALA A 59 9.99 -9.35 5.48
N ARG A 60 9.31 -8.82 4.47
CA ARG A 60 9.36 -7.42 4.03
C ARG A 60 8.03 -6.68 4.31
N ASP A 61 7.24 -7.16 5.27
CA ASP A 61 5.91 -6.62 5.64
C ASP A 61 4.92 -6.55 4.45
N GLY A 62 5.12 -7.43 3.46
CA GLY A 62 4.27 -7.58 2.28
C GLY A 62 3.47 -8.88 2.28
N LEU A 63 2.68 -9.07 1.23
CA LEU A 63 1.96 -10.30 0.97
C LEU A 63 1.77 -10.51 -0.53
N ILE A 64 1.78 -11.78 -0.97
CA ILE A 64 1.53 -12.14 -2.38
C ILE A 64 0.05 -12.09 -2.72
N GLY A 65 -0.81 -12.42 -1.74
CA GLY A 65 -2.25 -12.53 -1.94
C GLY A 65 -2.58 -13.50 -3.07
N HIS A 66 -3.37 -13.04 -4.04
CA HIS A 66 -3.77 -13.82 -5.22
C HIS A 66 -2.79 -13.67 -6.41
N GLY A 67 -1.57 -13.15 -6.19
CA GLY A 67 -0.58 -12.95 -7.25
C GLY A 67 -0.80 -11.73 -8.13
N GLY A 68 -1.75 -10.85 -7.78
CA GLY A 68 -2.00 -9.60 -8.51
C GLY A 68 -0.88 -8.58 -8.28
N ILE A 69 -0.40 -7.97 -9.35
CA ILE A 69 0.68 -6.96 -9.35
C ILE A 69 0.16 -5.70 -10.04
N VAL A 70 0.08 -4.59 -9.30
CA VAL A 70 -0.33 -3.28 -9.82
C VAL A 70 0.87 -2.34 -9.83
N VAL A 71 1.29 -1.92 -11.03
CA VAL A 71 2.50 -1.12 -11.23
C VAL A 71 2.15 0.36 -11.39
N PHE A 72 2.77 1.20 -10.57
CA PHE A 72 2.65 2.66 -10.60
C PHE A 72 3.95 3.29 -11.12
N ASN A 73 3.81 4.26 -12.04
CA ASN A 73 4.94 5.06 -12.49
C ASN A 73 5.26 6.19 -11.49
N ASP A 74 6.33 6.94 -11.75
CA ASP A 74 6.79 8.10 -10.99
C ASP A 74 5.80 9.29 -10.85
N THR A 75 4.64 9.26 -11.51
CA THR A 75 3.60 10.30 -11.34
C THR A 75 2.60 10.00 -10.24
N VAL A 76 2.61 8.80 -9.66
CA VAL A 76 1.71 8.43 -8.55
C VAL A 76 1.91 9.36 -7.36
N ASP A 77 0.84 9.63 -6.62
CA ASP A 77 0.87 10.31 -5.33
C ASP A 77 0.52 9.30 -4.23
N MET A 78 1.51 8.91 -3.44
CA MET A 78 1.40 7.86 -2.43
C MET A 78 0.61 8.29 -1.20
N ALA A 79 0.51 9.59 -0.92
CA ALA A 79 -0.38 10.08 0.12
C ALA A 79 -1.84 9.97 -0.33
N HIS A 80 -2.12 10.26 -1.61
CA HIS A 80 -3.43 9.99 -2.19
C HIS A 80 -3.75 8.48 -2.21
N GLN A 81 -2.77 7.61 -2.50
CA GLN A 81 -2.97 6.16 -2.42
C GLN A 81 -3.27 5.66 -1.00
N ALA A 82 -2.61 6.21 0.02
CA ALA A 82 -2.90 5.89 1.41
C ALA A 82 -4.31 6.35 1.80
N ARG A 83 -4.72 7.55 1.37
CA ARG A 83 -6.08 8.05 1.57
C ARG A 83 -7.11 7.14 0.90
N PHE A 84 -6.85 6.71 -0.34
CA PHE A 84 -7.71 5.81 -1.09
C PHE A 84 -7.86 4.45 -0.40
N ALA A 85 -6.81 3.90 0.21
CA ALA A 85 -6.90 2.65 0.96
C ALA A 85 -7.90 2.78 2.13
N MET A 86 -7.86 3.89 2.87
CA MET A 86 -8.83 4.18 3.92
C MET A 86 -10.24 4.36 3.37
N GLU A 87 -10.40 5.04 2.23
CA GLU A 87 -11.69 5.21 1.56
C GLU A 87 -12.30 3.87 1.12
N PHE A 88 -11.51 3.01 0.47
CA PHE A 88 -11.91 1.67 0.07
C PHE A 88 -12.39 0.85 1.29
N CYS A 89 -11.66 0.89 2.40
CA CYS A 89 -12.07 0.20 3.63
C CYS A 89 -13.37 0.79 4.23
N ALA A 90 -13.57 2.10 4.14
CA ALA A 90 -14.80 2.74 4.62
C ALA A 90 -16.03 2.32 3.80
N VAL A 91 -15.87 2.25 2.46
CA VAL A 91 -16.93 1.85 1.52
C VAL A 91 -17.26 0.37 1.66
N GLU A 92 -16.25 -0.50 1.71
CA GLU A 92 -16.43 -1.96 1.70
C GLU A 92 -16.61 -2.58 3.10
N SER A 93 -16.55 -1.76 4.15
CA SER A 93 -16.71 -2.25 5.52
C SER A 93 -18.09 -2.89 5.73
N CYS A 94 -18.10 -4.17 6.14
CA CYS A 94 -19.33 -4.86 6.57
C CYS A 94 -19.96 -4.27 7.84
N GLY A 95 -19.25 -3.35 8.52
CA GLY A 95 -19.76 -2.54 9.61
C GLY A 95 -19.59 -3.10 11.02
N LYS A 96 -19.12 -4.35 11.14
CA LYS A 96 -19.07 -5.08 12.42
C LYS A 96 -18.02 -4.56 13.42
N CYS A 97 -16.86 -4.11 12.94
CA CYS A 97 -15.75 -3.69 13.79
C CYS A 97 -15.64 -2.17 13.78
N THR A 98 -15.61 -1.51 14.93
CA THR A 98 -15.48 -0.05 15.02
C THR A 98 -14.22 0.49 14.34
N PRO A 99 -13.01 -0.13 14.48
CA PRO A 99 -11.82 0.34 13.79
C PRO A 99 -11.97 0.31 12.26
N CYS A 100 -12.56 -0.76 11.72
CA CYS A 100 -12.80 -0.89 10.28
C CYS A 100 -13.86 0.11 9.77
N ARG A 101 -15.01 0.23 10.46
CA ARG A 101 -16.15 1.04 9.99
C ARG A 101 -15.95 2.55 10.18
N ILE A 102 -15.40 2.96 11.32
CA ILE A 102 -15.25 4.37 11.68
C ILE A 102 -13.79 4.81 11.61
N GLY A 103 -12.86 3.94 12.00
CA GLY A 103 -11.44 4.25 11.96
C GLY A 103 -10.95 4.57 10.54
N SER A 104 -11.42 3.85 9.52
CA SER A 104 -11.14 4.16 8.11
C SER A 104 -11.56 5.58 7.72
N VAL A 105 -12.75 6.03 8.13
CA VAL A 105 -13.22 7.42 7.91
C VAL A 105 -12.30 8.43 8.60
N ARG A 106 -11.92 8.16 9.86
CA ARG A 106 -10.96 9.01 10.59
C ARG A 106 -9.57 9.00 9.96
N GLY A 107 -9.15 7.87 9.39
CA GLY A 107 -7.89 7.74 8.65
C GLY A 107 -7.83 8.66 7.44
N MET A 108 -8.92 8.76 6.67
CA MET A 108 -9.03 9.75 5.60
C MET A 108 -8.87 11.18 6.12
N GLU A 109 -9.59 11.55 7.19
CA GLU A 109 -9.51 12.90 7.78
C GLU A 109 -8.09 13.23 8.29
N VAL A 110 -7.39 12.26 8.89
CA VAL A 110 -6.01 12.43 9.36
C VAL A 110 -5.05 12.63 8.18
N ILE A 111 -5.20 11.86 7.10
CA ILE A 111 -4.37 12.02 5.89
C ILE A 111 -4.68 13.35 5.20
N ASP A 112 -5.94 13.76 5.13
CA ASP A 112 -6.34 15.06 4.58
C ASP A 112 -5.70 16.22 5.36
N ARG A 113 -5.63 16.11 6.69
CA ARG A 113 -4.92 17.08 7.53
C ARG A 113 -3.41 17.06 7.33
N LEU A 114 -2.80 15.88 7.17
CA LEU A 114 -1.36 15.76 6.86
C LEU A 114 -0.99 16.50 5.56
N LEU A 115 -1.87 16.43 4.56
CA LEU A 115 -1.67 17.09 3.28
C LEU A 115 -1.84 18.63 3.35
N GLN A 116 -2.67 19.13 4.27
CA GLN A 116 -2.89 20.56 4.48
C GLN A 116 -1.83 21.18 5.41
N GLU A 117 -1.39 20.43 6.43
CA GLU A 117 -0.45 20.84 7.47
C GLU A 117 0.80 19.95 7.45
N PRO A 118 1.67 20.13 6.45
CA PRO A 118 2.92 19.39 6.34
C PRO A 118 3.82 19.57 7.57
N ASN A 119 4.47 18.50 8.00
CA ASN A 119 5.29 18.43 9.23
C ASN A 119 4.50 18.35 10.54
N ASN A 120 3.20 18.04 10.48
CA ASN A 120 2.44 17.71 11.68
C ASN A 120 2.79 16.28 12.16
N ALA A 121 3.89 16.15 12.88
CA ALA A 121 4.34 14.88 13.45
C ALA A 121 3.25 14.21 14.30
N ALA A 122 2.40 14.99 14.96
CA ALA A 122 1.29 14.45 15.73
C ALA A 122 0.24 13.74 14.86
N GLN A 123 0.00 14.20 13.63
CA GLN A 123 -0.90 13.49 12.70
C GLN A 123 -0.26 12.20 12.16
N VAL A 124 1.06 12.16 11.97
CA VAL A 124 1.78 10.93 11.60
C VAL A 124 1.65 9.88 12.70
N GLU A 125 1.89 10.27 13.95
CA GLU A 125 1.72 9.37 15.10
C GLU A 125 0.26 8.94 15.28
N LEU A 126 -0.69 9.86 15.13
CA LEU A 126 -2.11 9.51 15.18
C LEU A 126 -2.52 8.52 14.08
N LEU A 127 -1.96 8.64 12.88
CA LEU A 127 -2.20 7.69 11.79
C LEU A 127 -1.61 6.30 12.10
N ARG A 128 -0.41 6.26 12.71
CA ARG A 128 0.24 5.03 13.17
C ARG A 128 -0.60 4.33 14.24
N ASP A 129 -1.01 5.08 15.27
CA ASP A 129 -1.85 4.57 16.36
C ASP A 129 -3.18 4.01 15.83
N LEU A 130 -3.82 4.73 14.90
CA LEU A 130 -5.04 4.26 14.25
C LEU A 130 -4.80 2.97 13.48
N CYS A 131 -3.72 2.89 12.69
CA CYS A 131 -3.36 1.70 11.94
C CYS A 131 -3.15 0.48 12.85
N ASP A 132 -2.51 0.67 14.01
CA ASP A 132 -2.31 -0.41 14.98
C ASP A 132 -3.64 -0.85 15.63
N VAL A 133 -4.52 0.08 15.97
CA VAL A 133 -5.88 -0.22 16.43
C VAL A 133 -6.67 -0.99 15.37
N MET A 134 -6.52 -0.65 14.08
CA MET A 134 -7.18 -1.37 12.99
C MET A 134 -6.64 -2.78 12.81
N LYS A 135 -5.32 -2.99 12.91
CA LYS A 135 -4.69 -4.32 12.88
C LYS A 135 -5.21 -5.22 14.00
N SER A 136 -5.22 -4.72 15.24
CA SER A 136 -5.57 -5.53 16.41
C SER A 136 -7.07 -5.62 16.69
N GLY A 137 -7.85 -4.64 16.24
CA GLY A 137 -9.28 -4.52 16.55
C GLY A 137 -10.24 -4.88 15.42
N SER A 138 -9.73 -5.46 14.32
CA SER A 138 -10.54 -5.91 13.19
C SER A 138 -10.75 -7.42 13.20
N LEU A 139 -11.99 -7.86 13.01
CA LEU A 139 -12.35 -9.28 13.01
C LEU A 139 -12.02 -10.01 11.70
N CYS A 140 -11.62 -9.29 10.65
CA CYS A 140 -11.24 -9.87 9.36
C CYS A 140 -10.15 -9.03 8.67
N ALA A 141 -9.62 -9.58 7.57
CA ALA A 141 -8.51 -8.98 6.84
C ALA A 141 -8.82 -7.59 6.26
N LEU A 142 -10.07 -7.24 5.92
CA LEU A 142 -10.36 -5.91 5.36
C LEU A 142 -9.86 -4.79 6.28
N GLY A 143 -10.32 -4.78 7.53
CA GLY A 143 -9.88 -3.80 8.51
C GLY A 143 -8.47 -4.08 9.03
N GLY A 144 -8.09 -5.35 9.15
CA GLY A 144 -6.78 -5.74 9.69
C GLY A 144 -5.61 -5.43 8.75
N PHE A 145 -5.85 -5.45 7.43
CA PHE A 145 -4.81 -5.35 6.40
C PHE A 145 -4.83 -4.03 5.63
N VAL A 146 -5.90 -3.21 5.70
CA VAL A 146 -5.85 -1.83 5.15
C VAL A 146 -4.66 -1.00 5.70
N PRO A 147 -4.14 -1.25 6.92
CA PRO A 147 -2.91 -0.59 7.36
C PRO A 147 -1.67 -0.90 6.51
N TYR A 148 -1.58 -2.02 5.79
CA TYR A 148 -0.41 -2.35 4.97
C TYR A 148 -0.15 -1.33 3.84
N PRO A 149 -1.10 -1.02 2.94
CA PRO A 149 -0.89 0.00 1.91
C PRO A 149 -0.66 1.39 2.52
N VAL A 150 -1.31 1.74 3.63
CA VAL A 150 -1.14 3.05 4.30
C VAL A 150 0.27 3.20 4.87
N MET A 151 0.70 2.22 5.67
CA MET A 151 1.99 2.28 6.37
C MET A 151 3.17 2.13 5.43
N SER A 152 3.07 1.25 4.42
CA SER A 152 4.12 1.11 3.40
C SER A 152 4.25 2.37 2.54
N ALA A 153 3.13 3.02 2.18
CA ALA A 153 3.16 4.30 1.48
C ALA A 153 3.89 5.38 2.32
N LEU A 154 3.52 5.51 3.59
CA LEU A 154 4.12 6.48 4.52
C LEU A 154 5.61 6.20 4.79
N GLN A 155 6.00 4.93 4.89
CA GLN A 155 7.37 4.51 5.20
C GLN A 155 8.31 4.65 4.00
N HIS A 156 7.87 4.23 2.82
CA HIS A 156 8.73 4.17 1.64
C HIS A 156 8.68 5.44 0.80
N PHE A 157 7.63 6.25 0.93
CA PHE A 157 7.43 7.49 0.17
C PHE A 157 7.03 8.67 1.07
N PRO A 158 7.75 8.93 2.18
CA PRO A 158 7.40 9.99 3.13
C PRO A 158 7.39 11.39 2.51
N GLU A 159 8.08 11.59 1.38
CA GLU A 159 8.09 12.84 0.63
C GLU A 159 6.73 13.22 0.05
N ASP A 160 5.85 12.26 -0.22
CA ASP A 160 4.50 12.54 -0.75
C ASP A 160 3.53 13.04 0.34
N PHE A 161 3.88 12.85 1.61
CA PHE A 161 3.11 13.35 2.76
C PHE A 161 3.58 14.76 3.17
N ARG A 162 4.24 15.47 2.25
CA ARG A 162 4.72 16.85 2.38
C ARG A 162 4.23 17.64 1.16
N PRO A 163 4.17 18.98 1.20
CA PRO A 163 3.68 19.78 0.10
C PRO A 163 4.70 19.73 -1.01
N ARG A 164 4.20 19.67 -2.24
CA ARG A 164 5.04 19.88 -3.41
C ARG A 164 5.34 21.38 -3.49
N CYS A 165 6.61 21.75 -3.30
CA CYS A 165 7.10 23.12 -3.52
C CYS A 165 6.92 23.55 -4.97
#